data_AF-E5A7J1-F1
#
_entry.id   AF-E5A7J1-F1
#
_cell.length_a   1.000
_cell.length_b   1.000
_cell.length_c   1.000
_cell.angle_alpha   90.00
_cell.angle_beta   90.00
_cell.angle_gamma   90.00
#
_symmetry.space_group_name_H-M   'P 1'
#
loop_
_entity.id
_entity.type
_entity.pdbx_description
1 polymer ?
#
loop_
_entity_poly.entity_id
_entity_poly.type
_entity_poly.pdbx_seq_one_letter_code
_entity_poly.pdbx_strand_id
1 'polypeptide(L)'
;MTCRSISRVAAGTASSIILLLRTWNFKSNQKRRAKAAYAMKTLTLLMVPNRRTLSEPFEIRSIRSTEATTTTHRQAAIMSLVSGEKSNFQYIIRLLNTNVDGKQKVMYALTKITGVGRRYSNLVCKKADVDLSKRAGDLTSEELERLVTIIQNPLQYKIPAWFLNRQRDIVDGKNSQILANGVASKLRDDLERLKKIRAHRGLRHYWGLRVRGQHSKTTGRRGRTVGVSKKKG
;
A
#
# COMPACT_ATOMS: atom_id res chain seq x y z
N MET A 1 -14.55 85.19 -32.49
CA MET A 1 -15.27 84.33 -31.54
C MET A 1 -15.19 82.89 -32.05
N THR A 2 -14.60 81.97 -31.26
CA THR A 2 -15.08 80.57 -30.94
C THR A 2 -15.70 79.69 -32.05
N CYS A 3 -15.43 78.37 -32.19
CA CYS A 3 -14.54 77.45 -31.47
C CYS A 3 -14.33 76.09 -32.24
N ARG A 4 -13.12 75.50 -32.11
CA ARG A 4 -12.71 74.07 -32.11
C ARG A 4 -13.42 72.92 -32.90
N SER A 5 -12.53 72.12 -33.50
CA SER A 5 -12.37 70.63 -33.43
C SER A 5 -13.18 69.61 -34.25
N ILE A 6 -12.50 69.08 -35.27
CA ILE A 6 -12.27 67.66 -35.63
C ILE A 6 -13.03 66.58 -34.82
N SER A 7 -13.89 65.82 -35.52
CA SER A 7 -14.14 64.36 -35.37
C SER A 7 -14.89 63.90 -36.65
N ARG A 8 -15.01 62.63 -37.10
CA ARG A 8 -14.83 61.31 -36.45
C ARG A 8 -14.79 60.20 -37.53
N VAL A 9 -13.72 59.42 -37.68
CA VAL A 9 -13.69 58.18 -38.49
C VAL A 9 -12.80 57.13 -37.80
N ALA A 10 -13.06 55.84 -38.06
CA ALA A 10 -12.33 54.64 -37.61
C ALA A 10 -12.65 54.09 -36.20
N ALA A 11 -13.69 53.26 -36.13
CA ALA A 11 -13.85 52.20 -35.13
C ALA A 11 -14.62 51.02 -35.74
N GLY A 12 -13.95 49.94 -36.16
CA GLY A 12 -14.64 48.82 -36.83
C GLY A 12 -13.86 47.53 -37.13
N THR A 13 -12.54 47.47 -36.97
CA THR A 13 -11.71 46.35 -37.49
C THR A 13 -10.87 45.57 -36.46
N ALA A 14 -10.90 45.94 -35.17
CA ALA A 14 -10.02 45.32 -34.17
C ALA A 14 -10.57 44.03 -33.52
N SER A 15 -11.87 43.92 -33.26
CA SER A 15 -12.44 42.81 -32.47
C SER A 15 -12.50 41.46 -33.22
N SER A 16 -12.67 41.49 -34.55
CA SER A 16 -12.83 40.26 -35.36
C SER A 16 -11.54 39.45 -35.50
N ILE A 17 -10.38 40.12 -35.52
CA ILE A 17 -9.06 39.51 -35.73
C ILE A 17 -8.60 38.72 -34.49
N ILE A 18 -8.88 39.24 -33.29
CA ILE A 18 -8.49 38.60 -32.02
C ILE A 18 -9.26 37.27 -31.78
N LEU A 19 -10.54 37.20 -32.20
CA LEU A 19 -11.34 35.98 -32.09
C LEU A 19 -10.90 34.90 -33.09
N LEU A 20 -10.48 35.29 -34.30
CA LEU A 20 -9.89 34.38 -35.28
C LEU A 20 -8.54 33.81 -34.82
N LEU A 21 -7.65 34.63 -34.26
CA LEU A 21 -6.36 34.17 -33.73
C LEU A 21 -6.52 33.22 -32.53
N ARG A 22 -7.47 33.46 -31.61
CA ARG A 22 -7.74 32.55 -30.48
C ARG A 22 -8.33 31.20 -30.92
N THR A 23 -9.22 31.19 -31.90
CA THR A 23 -9.82 29.93 -32.40
C THR A 23 -8.84 29.12 -33.26
N TRP A 24 -7.99 29.77 -34.05
CA TRP A 24 -6.96 29.11 -34.85
C TRP A 24 -5.89 28.44 -33.98
N ASN A 25 -5.42 29.12 -32.92
CA ASN A 25 -4.38 28.61 -32.04
C ASN A 25 -4.84 27.43 -31.14
N PHE A 26 -6.15 27.26 -30.94
CA PHE A 26 -6.71 26.08 -30.27
C PHE A 26 -6.77 24.87 -31.20
N LYS A 27 -7.19 25.07 -32.46
CA LYS A 27 -7.38 24.00 -33.46
C LYS A 27 -6.05 23.45 -34.03
N SER A 28 -5.00 24.27 -34.07
CA SER A 28 -3.65 23.87 -34.50
C SER A 28 -2.96 22.91 -33.52
N ASN A 29 -3.18 23.12 -32.20
CA ASN A 29 -2.52 22.37 -31.13
C ASN A 29 -3.06 20.92 -30.99
N GLN A 30 -4.34 20.72 -31.31
CA GLN A 30 -4.99 19.40 -31.25
C GLN A 30 -4.44 18.44 -32.34
N LYS A 31 -4.13 18.95 -33.55
CA LYS A 31 -3.51 18.15 -34.63
C LYS A 31 -2.05 17.76 -34.36
N ARG A 32 -1.28 18.58 -33.62
CA ARG A 32 0.10 18.25 -33.23
C ARG A 32 0.15 17.11 -32.20
N ARG A 33 -0.77 17.10 -31.22
CA ARG A 33 -0.88 16.02 -30.23
C ARG A 33 -1.29 14.67 -30.82
N ALA A 34 -2.15 14.65 -31.84
CA ALA A 34 -2.56 13.40 -32.50
C ALA A 34 -1.43 12.73 -33.30
N LYS A 35 -0.58 13.51 -34.01
CA LYS A 35 0.55 12.94 -34.78
C LYS A 35 1.66 12.37 -33.90
N ALA A 36 1.95 13.01 -32.76
CA ALA A 36 2.96 12.51 -31.81
C ALA A 36 2.59 11.15 -31.19
N ALA A 37 1.30 10.85 -31.01
CA ALA A 37 0.83 9.58 -30.45
C ALA A 37 0.92 8.40 -31.43
N TYR A 38 0.95 8.65 -32.75
CA TYR A 38 1.02 7.60 -33.77
C TYR A 38 2.48 7.28 -34.17
N ALA A 39 3.39 8.25 -34.09
CA ALA A 39 4.79 8.10 -34.53
C ALA A 39 5.68 7.29 -33.57
N MET A 40 5.31 7.14 -32.29
CA MET A 40 6.08 6.39 -31.29
C MET A 40 5.62 4.93 -31.13
N LYS A 41 4.67 4.46 -31.95
CA LYS A 41 4.08 3.11 -31.85
C LYS A 41 4.30 2.21 -33.07
N THR A 42 5.13 2.65 -34.01
CA THR A 42 5.47 1.95 -35.26
C THR A 42 6.97 1.72 -35.47
N LEU A 43 7.83 2.10 -34.50
CA LEU A 43 9.30 2.02 -34.62
C LEU A 43 9.97 0.95 -33.72
N THR A 44 9.20 0.03 -33.14
CA THR A 44 9.69 -1.03 -32.24
C THR A 44 9.17 -2.42 -32.62
N LEU A 45 9.13 -2.73 -33.93
CA LEU A 45 8.71 -4.05 -34.42
C LEU A 45 9.59 -4.67 -35.53
N LEU A 46 10.69 -4.03 -35.94
CA LEU A 46 11.62 -4.59 -36.92
C LEU A 46 13.08 -4.25 -36.57
N MET A 47 13.72 -5.11 -35.78
CA MET A 47 15.14 -5.49 -35.92
C MET A 47 15.51 -6.56 -34.89
N VAL A 48 15.48 -7.82 -35.33
CA VAL A 48 16.34 -8.88 -34.79
C VAL A 48 17.45 -9.08 -35.81
N PRO A 49 18.72 -9.04 -35.36
CA PRO A 49 19.65 -10.08 -35.79
C PRO A 49 20.42 -10.68 -34.61
N ASN A 50 20.92 -11.90 -34.82
CA ASN A 50 21.50 -12.78 -33.80
C ASN A 50 22.89 -13.26 -34.22
N ARG A 51 23.93 -12.99 -33.41
CA ARG A 51 25.11 -13.85 -33.09
C ARG A 51 26.05 -13.09 -32.12
N ARG A 52 26.45 -13.69 -30.98
CA ARG A 52 27.77 -14.35 -30.70
C ARG A 52 28.97 -13.41 -30.99
N THR A 53 29.92 -13.08 -30.11
CA THR A 53 30.52 -13.67 -28.87
C THR A 53 31.00 -12.53 -27.90
N LEU A 54 31.55 -12.67 -26.68
CA LEU A 54 31.98 -13.79 -25.79
C LEU A 54 31.96 -13.33 -24.29
N SER A 55 32.69 -14.02 -23.39
CA SER A 55 33.29 -13.66 -22.08
C SER A 55 32.77 -12.46 -21.25
N GLU A 56 32.50 -12.57 -19.93
CA GLU A 56 32.65 -13.67 -18.97
C GLU A 56 31.83 -13.36 -17.68
N PRO A 57 31.12 -14.33 -17.06
CA PRO A 57 30.58 -14.19 -15.70
C PRO A 57 31.51 -14.87 -14.67
N PHE A 58 31.96 -14.14 -13.66
CA PHE A 58 32.83 -14.69 -12.61
C PHE A 58 32.10 -15.70 -11.70
N GLU A 59 32.82 -16.77 -11.34
CA GLU A 59 32.26 -17.97 -10.72
C GLU A 59 31.83 -17.80 -9.24
N ILE A 60 30.81 -18.55 -8.84
CA ILE A 60 30.85 -19.26 -7.56
C ILE A 60 30.81 -20.75 -7.89
N ARG A 61 31.92 -21.45 -7.64
CA ARG A 61 32.12 -22.85 -8.02
C ARG A 61 31.05 -23.78 -7.46
N SER A 62 30.52 -24.63 -8.34
CA SER A 62 29.89 -25.89 -7.94
C SER A 62 30.96 -26.92 -7.56
N ILE A 63 30.75 -27.64 -6.46
CA ILE A 63 31.19 -29.04 -6.37
C ILE A 63 29.97 -29.88 -6.73
N ARG A 64 30.09 -30.71 -7.77
CA ARG A 64 29.12 -31.74 -8.11
C ARG A 64 29.69 -33.11 -7.74
N SER A 65 28.92 -33.86 -6.97
CA SER A 65 28.74 -35.30 -7.13
C SER A 65 27.23 -35.51 -7.05
N THR A 66 26.58 -35.93 -8.16
CA THR A 66 25.90 -37.24 -8.24
C THR A 66 25.07 -37.52 -6.98
N GLU A 67 23.74 -37.56 -7.04
CA GLU A 67 22.98 -38.49 -7.88
C GLU A 67 21.65 -37.91 -8.42
N ALA A 68 21.10 -38.57 -9.44
CA ALA A 68 19.75 -38.32 -9.91
C ALA A 68 18.76 -39.28 -9.24
N THR A 69 17.75 -38.77 -8.55
CA THR A 69 16.47 -39.48 -8.37
C THR A 69 15.29 -38.54 -8.51
N THR A 70 14.29 -38.99 -9.25
CA THR A 70 12.99 -38.36 -9.39
C THR A 70 12.16 -38.60 -8.13
N THR A 71 11.86 -37.56 -7.35
CA THR A 71 10.63 -37.56 -6.55
C THR A 71 10.05 -36.17 -6.43
N THR A 72 8.80 -35.98 -6.87
CA THR A 72 7.96 -34.92 -6.33
C THR A 72 7.66 -35.25 -4.87
N HIS A 73 8.55 -34.83 -3.97
CA HIS A 73 8.24 -34.83 -2.55
C HIS A 73 7.08 -33.86 -2.30
N ARG A 74 5.86 -34.41 -2.36
CA ARG A 74 4.82 -34.04 -1.40
C ARG A 74 5.45 -34.26 -0.04
N GLN A 75 6.11 -33.23 0.49
CA GLN A 75 6.65 -33.25 1.83
C GLN A 75 5.49 -33.58 2.75
N ALA A 76 5.52 -34.80 3.30
CA ALA A 76 4.57 -35.20 4.31
C ALA A 76 4.60 -34.11 5.38
N ALA A 77 3.41 -33.65 5.79
CA ALA A 77 3.34 -32.72 6.90
C ALA A 77 3.84 -33.47 8.13
N ILE A 78 5.14 -33.31 8.42
CA ILE A 78 5.74 -33.73 9.68
C ILE A 78 5.00 -32.91 10.73
N MET A 79 3.99 -33.53 11.33
CA MET A 79 3.39 -33.00 12.54
C MET A 79 4.52 -32.99 13.55
N SER A 80 4.97 -31.80 13.92
CA SER A 80 5.95 -31.60 14.99
C SER A 80 5.47 -32.40 16.19
N LEU A 81 6.17 -33.51 16.48
CA LEU A 81 5.86 -34.36 17.61
C LEU A 81 5.86 -33.45 18.84
N VAL A 82 4.82 -33.50 19.66
CA VAL A 82 4.79 -32.70 20.89
C VAL A 82 5.85 -33.28 21.82
N SER A 83 7.03 -32.67 21.82
CA SER A 83 8.12 -33.02 22.73
C SER A 83 7.59 -33.02 24.17
N GLY A 84 7.93 -34.06 24.93
CA GLY A 84 7.21 -34.50 26.12
C GLY A 84 7.21 -33.58 27.36
N GLU A 85 7.64 -32.33 27.23
CA GLU A 85 7.77 -31.38 28.34
C GLU A 85 6.72 -30.28 28.27
N LYS A 86 5.56 -30.56 28.89
CA LYS A 86 4.46 -29.59 29.05
C LYS A 86 4.81 -28.36 29.92
N SER A 87 5.99 -28.34 30.53
CA SER A 87 6.52 -27.32 31.44
C SER A 87 6.82 -25.97 30.76
N ASN A 88 7.28 -25.98 29.50
CA ASN A 88 7.81 -24.78 28.85
C ASN A 88 6.82 -24.07 27.89
N PHE A 89 5.57 -24.55 27.78
CA PHE A 89 4.58 -23.98 26.87
C PHE A 89 3.91 -22.71 27.40
N GLN A 90 4.15 -21.57 26.75
CA GLN A 90 3.51 -20.29 27.13
C GLN A 90 2.14 -20.12 26.44
N TYR A 91 1.05 -20.25 27.21
CA TYR A 91 -0.31 -20.07 26.68
C TYR A 91 -0.64 -18.62 26.27
N ILE A 92 -0.11 -17.64 27.00
CA ILE A 92 -0.33 -16.21 26.74
C ILE A 92 1.01 -15.52 26.72
N ILE A 93 1.35 -14.92 25.58
CA ILE A 93 2.59 -14.18 25.37
C ILE A 93 2.23 -12.70 25.26
N ARG A 94 2.96 -11.82 25.95
CA ARG A 94 2.74 -10.37 25.86
C ARG A 94 3.81 -9.72 24.98
N LEU A 95 3.40 -9.23 23.81
CA LEU A 95 4.27 -8.62 22.81
C LEU A 95 3.74 -7.22 22.45
N LEU A 96 4.63 -6.23 22.43
CA LEU A 96 4.32 -4.85 22.01
C LEU A 96 3.02 -4.29 22.64
N ASN A 97 2.86 -4.46 23.96
CA ASN A 97 1.67 -4.07 24.74
C ASN A 97 0.35 -4.78 24.37
N THR A 98 0.42 -5.90 23.64
CA THR A 98 -0.74 -6.73 23.28
C THR A 98 -0.62 -8.17 23.79
N ASN A 99 -1.75 -8.81 24.07
CA ASN A 99 -1.81 -10.21 24.46
C ASN A 99 -1.95 -11.08 23.19
N VAL A 100 -1.04 -12.03 23.03
CA VAL A 100 -0.95 -12.98 21.91
C VAL A 100 -1.22 -14.39 22.45
N ASP A 101 -1.98 -15.19 21.70
CA ASP A 101 -2.35 -16.57 22.04
C ASP A 101 -1.26 -17.55 21.56
N GLY A 102 -0.67 -18.27 22.51
CA GLY A 102 0.39 -19.26 22.25
C GLY A 102 -0.06 -20.50 21.49
N LYS A 103 -1.36 -20.84 21.50
CA LYS A 103 -1.90 -22.03 20.83
C LYS A 103 -1.82 -21.93 19.31
N GLN A 104 -1.79 -20.73 18.76
CA GLN A 104 -1.75 -20.47 17.32
C GLN A 104 -0.34 -20.60 16.75
N LYS A 105 -0.22 -20.90 15.45
CA LYS A 105 1.08 -20.83 14.75
C LYS A 105 1.62 -19.40 14.76
N VAL A 106 2.94 -19.25 14.87
CA VAL A 106 3.63 -17.94 14.98
C VAL A 106 3.12 -16.93 13.97
N MET A 107 2.97 -17.35 12.71
CA MET A 107 2.50 -16.49 11.60
C MET A 107 1.11 -15.87 11.83
N TYR A 108 0.19 -16.58 12.50
CA TYR A 108 -1.15 -16.08 12.80
C TYR A 108 -1.17 -15.31 14.12
N ALA A 109 -0.46 -15.81 15.13
CA ALA A 109 -0.36 -15.22 16.45
C ALA A 109 0.10 -13.75 16.38
N LEU A 110 1.15 -13.46 15.61
CA LEU A 110 1.66 -12.10 15.41
C LEU A 110 0.66 -11.14 14.73
N THR A 111 -0.35 -11.63 14.00
CA THR A 111 -1.38 -10.77 13.38
C THR A 111 -2.39 -10.19 14.38
N LYS A 112 -2.33 -10.62 15.65
CA LYS A 112 -3.08 -10.00 16.74
C LYS A 112 -2.58 -8.59 17.06
N ILE A 113 -1.32 -8.30 16.75
CA ILE A 113 -0.68 -6.99 16.92
C ILE A 113 -1.20 -6.04 15.82
N THR A 114 -1.84 -4.93 16.21
CA THR A 114 -2.30 -3.93 15.23
C THR A 114 -1.13 -3.33 14.46
N GLY A 115 -1.24 -3.29 13.13
CA GLY A 115 -0.15 -2.93 12.23
C GLY A 115 0.66 -4.12 11.68
N VAL A 116 0.51 -5.33 12.21
CA VAL A 116 1.12 -6.56 11.67
C VAL A 116 0.09 -7.38 10.89
N GLY A 117 0.27 -7.50 9.58
CA GLY A 117 -0.54 -8.37 8.71
C GLY A 117 0.10 -9.73 8.46
N ARG A 118 -0.67 -10.70 7.91
CA ARG A 118 -0.19 -12.06 7.57
C ARG A 118 1.12 -12.04 6.74
N ARG A 119 1.20 -11.16 5.74
CA ARG A 119 2.38 -11.01 4.87
C ARG A 119 3.59 -10.42 5.60
N TYR A 120 3.34 -9.47 6.52
CA TYR A 120 4.38 -8.85 7.34
C TYR A 120 4.95 -9.88 8.33
N SER A 121 4.08 -10.59 9.03
CA SER A 121 4.47 -11.67 9.94
C SER A 121 5.31 -12.75 9.25
N ASN A 122 4.89 -13.23 8.08
CA ASN A 122 5.66 -14.21 7.29
C ASN A 122 7.08 -13.69 6.94
N LEU A 123 7.20 -12.42 6.54
CA LEU A 123 8.49 -11.78 6.26
C LEU A 123 9.36 -11.68 7.52
N VAL A 124 8.78 -11.27 8.65
CA VAL A 124 9.47 -11.14 9.94
C VAL A 124 9.99 -12.50 10.42
N CYS A 125 9.17 -13.57 10.40
CA CYS A 125 9.63 -14.92 10.78
C CYS A 125 10.84 -15.36 9.94
N LYS A 126 10.79 -15.12 8.62
CA LYS A 126 11.89 -15.38 7.66
C LYS A 126 13.12 -14.48 7.79
N LYS A 127 13.06 -13.44 8.62
CA LYS A 127 14.20 -12.55 8.94
C LYS A 127 14.74 -12.79 10.36
N ALA A 128 13.94 -13.42 11.22
CA ALA A 128 14.31 -13.86 12.55
C ALA A 128 14.82 -15.32 12.57
N ASP A 129 14.80 -15.99 11.41
CA ASP A 129 15.06 -17.42 11.21
C ASP A 129 14.19 -18.34 12.09
N VAL A 130 12.96 -17.89 12.35
CA VAL A 130 11.92 -18.62 13.08
C VAL A 130 11.05 -19.41 12.10
N ASP A 131 10.94 -20.73 12.32
CA ASP A 131 10.08 -21.58 11.51
C ASP A 131 8.58 -21.21 11.63
N LEU A 132 7.87 -21.32 10.50
CA LEU A 132 6.45 -20.97 10.37
C LEU A 132 5.51 -22.11 10.83
N SER A 133 6.01 -23.33 11.01
CA SER A 133 5.21 -24.47 11.46
C SER A 133 5.02 -24.50 12.98
N LYS A 134 6.02 -24.03 13.74
CA LYS A 134 6.03 -23.83 15.21
C LYS A 134 4.76 -23.12 15.72
N ARG A 135 4.36 -23.41 16.97
CA ARG A 135 3.36 -22.61 17.69
C ARG A 135 4.03 -21.42 18.36
N ALA A 136 3.25 -20.38 18.64
CA ALA A 136 3.77 -19.20 19.34
C ALA A 136 4.20 -19.52 20.78
N GLY A 137 3.49 -20.44 21.46
CA GLY A 137 3.82 -20.87 22.82
C GLY A 137 5.10 -21.69 22.96
N ASP A 138 5.71 -22.12 21.85
CA ASP A 138 6.96 -22.88 21.80
C ASP A 138 8.19 -21.98 21.52
N LEU A 139 7.99 -20.65 21.41
CA LEU A 139 9.08 -19.70 21.10
C LEU A 139 9.96 -19.44 22.32
N THR A 140 11.27 -19.36 22.11
CA THR A 140 12.21 -18.91 23.15
C THR A 140 12.13 -17.40 23.36
N SER A 141 12.56 -16.91 24.52
CA SER A 141 12.70 -15.47 24.81
C SER A 141 13.58 -14.76 23.77
N GLU A 142 14.69 -15.38 23.37
CA GLU A 142 15.57 -14.85 22.33
C GLU A 142 14.88 -14.73 20.96
N GLU A 143 14.13 -15.76 20.55
CA GLU A 143 13.36 -15.71 19.29
C GLU A 143 12.33 -14.57 19.34
N LEU A 144 11.66 -14.37 20.49
CA LEU A 144 10.70 -13.29 20.71
C LEU A 144 11.37 -11.90 20.62
N GLU A 145 12.55 -11.70 21.20
CA GLU A 145 13.29 -10.43 21.14
C GLU A 145 13.77 -10.11 19.71
N ARG A 146 14.27 -11.10 18.98
CA ARG A 146 14.61 -10.98 17.55
C ARG A 146 13.39 -10.57 16.73
N LEU A 147 12.22 -11.20 16.96
CA LEU A 147 10.98 -10.81 16.30
C LEU A 147 10.60 -9.35 16.64
N VAL A 148 10.68 -8.93 17.90
CA VAL A 148 10.35 -7.55 18.32
C VAL A 148 11.25 -6.50 17.66
N THR A 149 12.57 -6.71 17.68
CA THR A 149 13.54 -5.77 17.07
C THR A 149 13.34 -5.64 15.56
N ILE A 150 13.09 -6.74 14.85
CA ILE A 150 12.76 -6.72 13.41
C ILE A 150 11.43 -6.02 13.13
N ILE A 151 10.42 -6.23 13.98
CA ILE A 151 9.12 -5.58 13.85
C ILE A 151 9.23 -4.06 14.03
N GLN A 152 10.05 -3.60 14.98
CA GLN A 152 10.28 -2.17 15.27
C GLN A 152 11.15 -1.47 14.22
N ASN A 153 12.25 -2.09 13.78
CA ASN A 153 13.27 -1.47 12.92
C ASN A 153 13.42 -2.15 11.53
N PRO A 154 12.34 -2.30 10.73
CA PRO A 154 12.35 -3.15 9.53
C PRO A 154 13.37 -2.72 8.46
N LEU A 155 13.68 -1.43 8.35
CA LEU A 155 14.64 -0.90 7.38
C LEU A 155 16.06 -1.46 7.57
N GLN A 156 16.46 -1.75 8.81
CA GLN A 156 17.78 -2.33 9.12
C GLN A 156 17.90 -3.77 8.58
N TYR A 157 16.81 -4.54 8.65
CA TYR A 157 16.76 -5.95 8.24
C TYR A 157 16.49 -6.16 6.73
N LYS A 158 16.89 -5.17 5.91
CA LYS A 158 16.76 -5.16 4.44
C LYS A 158 15.31 -5.32 3.96
N ILE A 159 14.33 -4.80 4.72
CA ILE A 159 12.92 -4.72 4.29
C ILE A 159 12.74 -3.42 3.49
N PRO A 160 12.21 -3.47 2.25
CA PRO A 160 12.11 -2.29 1.41
C PRO A 160 11.01 -1.32 1.88
N ALA A 161 11.26 -0.02 1.73
CA ALA A 161 10.39 1.04 2.24
C ALA A 161 8.93 0.99 1.75
N TRP A 162 8.69 0.48 0.53
CA TRP A 162 7.33 0.31 -0.04
C TRP A 162 6.46 -0.71 0.71
N PHE A 163 7.07 -1.56 1.55
CA PHE A 163 6.38 -2.57 2.35
C PHE A 163 5.84 -2.02 3.68
N LEU A 164 6.26 -0.81 4.09
CA LEU A 164 5.92 -0.23 5.39
C LEU A 164 4.55 0.44 5.40
N ASN A 165 3.87 0.37 6.55
CA ASN A 165 2.52 0.87 6.75
C ASN A 165 2.38 2.38 6.52
N ARG A 166 3.36 3.19 6.94
CA ARG A 166 3.33 4.65 6.77
C ARG A 166 4.59 5.14 6.08
N GLN A 167 4.43 5.49 4.81
CA GLN A 167 5.47 6.03 3.96
C GLN A 167 5.32 7.55 3.91
N ARG A 168 6.46 8.26 4.00
CA ARG A 168 6.57 9.73 3.98
C ARG A 168 5.58 10.40 4.95
N ASP A 169 5.82 10.25 6.26
CA ASP A 169 5.02 10.97 7.26
C ASP A 169 5.10 12.49 7.03
N ILE A 170 3.99 13.20 7.26
CA ILE A 170 3.86 14.64 6.98
C ILE A 170 4.73 15.45 7.95
N VAL A 171 4.94 14.93 9.17
CA VAL A 171 5.78 15.57 10.19
C VAL A 171 7.26 15.22 9.98
N ASP A 172 7.59 13.92 9.98
CA ASP A 172 8.97 13.45 10.06
C ASP A 172 9.64 13.25 8.68
N GLY A 173 8.88 13.24 7.58
CA GLY A 173 9.33 12.90 6.22
C GLY A 173 9.76 11.43 6.01
N LYS A 174 10.05 10.71 7.10
CA LYS A 174 10.58 9.33 7.13
C LYS A 174 9.49 8.30 6.81
N ASN A 175 9.93 7.11 6.42
CA ASN A 175 9.09 5.92 6.29
C ASN A 175 9.18 5.11 7.59
N SER A 176 8.05 4.74 8.19
CA SER A 176 8.02 4.02 9.46
C SER A 176 6.95 2.92 9.48
N GLN A 177 7.24 1.88 10.26
CA GLN A 177 6.23 0.88 10.62
C GLN A 177 5.56 1.30 11.92
N ILE A 178 4.26 1.56 11.87
CA ILE A 178 3.49 1.84 13.07
C ILE A 178 2.87 0.55 13.59
N LEU A 179 2.95 0.38 14.91
CA LEU A 179 2.66 -0.84 15.65
C LEU A 179 1.72 -0.54 16.83
N ALA A 180 0.96 -1.56 17.24
CA ALA A 180 0.15 -1.56 18.45
C ALA A 180 -0.67 -0.27 18.62
N ASN A 181 -0.54 0.39 19.77
CA ASN A 181 -1.27 1.60 20.13
C ASN A 181 -0.92 2.81 19.25
N GLY A 182 0.30 2.86 18.70
CA GLY A 182 0.75 3.95 17.85
C GLY A 182 -0.12 4.14 16.60
N VAL A 183 -0.71 3.05 16.09
CA VAL A 183 -1.60 3.10 14.91
C VAL A 183 -2.84 3.92 15.23
N ALA A 184 -3.41 3.72 16.41
CA ALA A 184 -4.61 4.44 16.85
C ALA A 184 -4.30 5.91 17.16
N SER A 185 -3.11 6.23 17.71
CA SER A 185 -2.70 7.62 17.95
C SER A 185 -2.50 8.39 16.63
N LYS A 186 -1.63 7.90 15.73
CA LYS A 186 -1.37 8.61 14.46
C LYS A 186 -2.63 8.77 13.58
N LEU A 187 -3.59 7.82 13.64
CA LEU A 187 -4.89 7.97 12.98
C LEU A 187 -5.78 9.06 13.62
N ARG A 188 -5.71 9.28 14.94
CA ARG A 188 -6.40 10.41 15.58
C ARG A 188 -5.78 11.73 15.15
N ASP A 189 -4.44 11.83 15.17
CA ASP A 189 -3.70 13.03 14.76
C ASP A 189 -4.04 13.44 13.32
N ASP A 190 -4.06 12.47 12.38
CA ASP A 190 -4.42 12.71 10.99
C ASP A 190 -5.89 13.15 10.82
N LEU A 191 -6.81 12.59 11.60
CA LEU A 191 -8.22 12.99 11.57
C LEU A 191 -8.44 14.37 12.20
N GLU A 192 -7.76 14.70 13.28
CA GLU A 192 -7.85 16.00 13.94
C GLU A 192 -7.27 17.10 13.05
N ARG A 193 -6.12 16.85 12.41
CA ARG A 193 -5.54 17.73 11.40
C ARG A 193 -6.52 18.01 10.26
N LEU A 194 -7.18 16.97 9.73
CA LEU A 194 -8.20 17.14 8.68
C LEU A 194 -9.43 17.92 9.14
N LYS A 195 -9.82 17.81 10.41
CA LYS A 195 -10.90 18.62 11.02
C LYS A 195 -10.49 20.08 11.18
N LYS A 196 -9.28 20.36 11.71
CA LYS A 196 -8.71 21.71 11.87
C LYS A 196 -8.59 22.45 10.53
N ILE A 197 -8.15 21.77 9.47
CA ILE A 197 -8.09 22.29 8.10
C ILE A 197 -9.50 22.53 7.49
N ARG A 198 -10.56 21.98 8.08
CA ARG A 198 -11.94 21.95 7.53
C ARG A 198 -12.03 21.32 6.13
N ALA A 199 -11.13 20.39 5.81
CA ALA A 199 -11.17 19.65 4.55
C ALA A 199 -12.46 18.83 4.44
N HIS A 200 -13.06 18.72 3.25
CA HIS A 200 -14.29 17.93 3.01
C HIS A 200 -14.24 16.50 3.56
N ARG A 201 -13.07 15.84 3.47
CA ARG A 201 -12.82 14.52 4.07
C ARG A 201 -12.91 14.56 5.61
N GLY A 202 -12.33 15.58 6.24
CA GLY A 202 -12.38 15.80 7.69
C GLY A 202 -13.80 16.10 8.19
N LEU A 203 -14.55 16.94 7.47
CA LEU A 203 -15.96 17.22 7.76
C LEU A 203 -16.83 15.96 7.67
N ARG A 204 -16.64 15.11 6.65
CA ARG A 204 -17.34 13.81 6.59
C ARG A 204 -16.97 12.87 7.73
N HIS A 205 -15.71 12.85 8.16
CA HIS A 205 -15.29 12.11 9.36
C HIS A 205 -15.89 12.68 10.65
N TYR A 206 -16.09 14.00 10.74
CA TYR A 206 -16.79 14.64 11.86
C TYR A 206 -18.28 14.26 11.90
N TRP A 207 -18.97 14.27 10.75
CA TRP A 207 -20.37 13.83 10.64
C TRP A 207 -20.59 12.31 10.61
N GLY A 208 -19.53 11.48 10.77
CA GLY A 208 -19.64 10.02 10.72
C GLY A 208 -20.03 9.44 9.35
N LEU A 209 -19.93 10.22 8.27
CA LEU A 209 -20.33 9.84 6.92
C LEU A 209 -19.21 9.12 6.15
N ARG A 210 -19.60 8.30 5.17
CA ARG A 210 -18.68 7.63 4.24
C ARG A 210 -17.88 8.65 3.43
N VAL A 211 -16.56 8.50 3.41
CA VAL A 211 -15.62 9.54 2.94
C VAL A 211 -15.19 9.37 1.47
N ARG A 212 -15.20 8.13 0.95
CA ARG A 212 -14.68 7.78 -0.40
C ARG A 212 -15.68 8.04 -1.56
N GLY A 213 -16.60 9.00 -1.40
CA GLY A 213 -17.60 9.31 -2.45
C GLY A 213 -18.68 8.25 -2.70
N GLN A 214 -18.86 7.29 -1.79
CA GLN A 214 -19.85 6.22 -1.92
C GLN A 214 -21.30 6.77 -1.89
N HIS A 215 -22.18 6.24 -2.74
CA HIS A 215 -23.59 6.66 -2.81
C HIS A 215 -24.37 6.35 -1.52
N SER A 216 -24.78 7.40 -0.79
CA SER A 216 -25.51 7.30 0.48
C SER A 216 -27.04 7.21 0.37
N LYS A 217 -27.62 7.33 -0.84
CA LYS A 217 -29.08 7.27 -1.04
C LYS A 217 -29.65 5.89 -0.66
N THR A 218 -29.02 4.84 -1.16
CA THR A 218 -29.41 3.43 -0.98
C THR A 218 -28.49 2.70 -0.02
N THR A 219 -27.17 2.85 -0.15
CA THR A 219 -26.19 2.04 0.59
C THR A 219 -25.82 2.64 1.95
N GLY A 220 -25.55 1.78 2.94
CA GLY A 220 -25.08 2.21 4.27
C GLY A 220 -26.17 2.62 5.27
N ARG A 221 -27.44 2.41 4.93
CA ARG A 221 -28.55 2.47 5.90
C ARG A 221 -28.34 1.39 6.97
N ARG A 222 -28.52 1.75 8.25
CA ARG A 222 -28.51 0.84 9.40
C ARG A 222 -29.91 0.86 10.02
N GLY A 223 -30.46 -0.33 10.26
CA GLY A 223 -31.86 -0.53 10.61
C GLY A 223 -32.46 -1.64 9.75
N ARG A 224 -33.41 -2.41 10.29
CA ARG A 224 -34.16 -3.41 9.52
C ARG A 224 -35.14 -2.66 8.61
N THR A 225 -35.37 -3.12 7.39
CA THR A 225 -36.43 -2.57 6.55
C THR A 225 -37.76 -2.73 7.29
N VAL A 226 -38.39 -1.62 7.67
CA VAL A 226 -39.75 -1.63 8.18
C VAL A 226 -40.68 -1.99 7.02
N GLY A 227 -41.10 -3.26 6.98
CA GLY A 227 -42.22 -3.68 6.16
C GLY A 227 -43.52 -3.07 6.69
N VAL A 228 -44.60 -3.19 5.91
CA VAL A 228 -45.93 -2.73 6.34
C VAL A 228 -46.36 -3.51 7.59
N SER A 229 -46.50 -2.83 8.73
CA SER A 229 -47.04 -3.44 9.94
C SER A 229 -48.56 -3.63 9.79
N LYS A 230 -49.01 -4.86 9.53
CA LYS A 230 -50.43 -5.20 9.70
C LYS A 230 -50.75 -5.17 11.19
N LYS A 231 -51.87 -4.53 11.55
CA LYS A 231 -52.44 -4.57 12.91
C LYS A 231 -52.70 -6.03 13.26
N LYS A 232 -52.15 -6.53 14.38
CA LYS A 232 -52.60 -7.80 14.95
C LYS A 232 -54.04 -7.60 15.44
N GLY A 233 -54.95 -8.40 14.89
CA GLY A 233 -56.22 -8.71 15.55
C GLY A 233 -56.00 -9.71 16.67
#